data_AF-A0A1X2LDL8-F1
#
_entry.id   AF-A0A1X2LDL8-F1
#
_cell.length_a   1.000
_cell.length_b   1.000
_cell.length_c   1.000
_cell.angle_alpha   90.00
_cell.angle_beta   90.00
_cell.angle_gamma   90.00
#
_symmetry.space_group_name_H-M   'P 1'
#
loop_
_entity.id
_entity.type
_entity.pdbx_description
1 polymer ?
#
loop_
_entity_poly.entity_id
_entity_poly.type
_entity_poly.pdbx_seq_one_letter_code
_entity_poly.pdbx_strand_id
1 'polypeptide(L)'
;MRTAVVYRTHAKALKKKCEQANYGEPDEVQFEMCEFTDGRVAQRWRVGARSCVWWDSLEDLYAIHVYAHPDYGTRVEWSDGYVEEL
;
A
#
# COMPACT_ATOMS: atom_id res chain seq x y z
N MET A 1 6.56 16.90 -3.89
CA MET A 1 6.38 15.70 -3.04
C MET A 1 4.90 15.52 -2.84
N ARG A 2 4.40 14.30 -2.96
CA ARG A 2 2.99 13.96 -2.67
C ARG A 2 2.95 12.71 -1.82
N THR A 3 1.93 12.60 -0.97
CA THR A 3 1.75 11.45 -0.09
C THR A 3 0.49 10.70 -0.47
N ALA A 4 0.42 9.43 -0.09
CA ALA A 4 -0.78 8.63 -0.24
C ALA A 4 -0.96 7.67 0.93
N VAL A 5 -2.20 7.26 1.12
CA VAL A 5 -2.55 6.09 1.94
C VAL A 5 -3.09 4.99 1.04
N VAL A 6 -2.75 3.75 1.38
CA VAL A 6 -3.13 2.59 0.60
C VAL A 6 -3.94 1.62 1.45
N TYR A 7 -5.06 1.19 0.91
CA TYR A 7 -5.96 0.20 1.49
C TYR A 7 -5.83 -1.12 0.72
N ARG A 8 -6.06 -2.23 1.42
CA ARG A 8 -6.24 -3.56 0.82
C ARG A 8 -7.59 -4.10 1.24
N THR A 9 -8.59 -3.90 0.40
CA THR A 9 -10.01 -4.08 0.75
C THR A 9 -10.41 -5.55 0.88
N HIS A 10 -9.61 -6.48 0.35
CA HIS A 10 -9.91 -7.91 0.34
C HIS A 10 -8.80 -8.78 0.95
N ALA A 11 -7.57 -8.26 1.11
CA ALA A 11 -6.41 -9.06 1.51
C ALA A 11 -6.61 -9.91 2.77
N LYS A 12 -7.17 -9.34 3.84
CA LYS A 12 -7.32 -10.06 5.12
C LYS A 12 -8.21 -11.30 4.99
N ALA A 13 -9.31 -11.21 4.26
CA ALA A 13 -10.23 -12.32 4.04
C ALA A 13 -9.61 -13.46 3.22
N LEU A 14 -8.65 -13.15 2.36
CA LEU A 14 -7.96 -14.11 1.49
C LEU A 14 -6.85 -14.90 2.21
N LYS A 15 -6.46 -14.48 3.41
CA LYS A 15 -5.34 -15.05 4.15
C LYS A 15 -5.77 -16.06 5.19
N LYS A 16 -4.90 -17.05 5.43
CA LYS A 16 -5.08 -18.01 6.54
C LYS A 16 -5.06 -17.25 7.86
N LYS A 17 -5.76 -17.79 8.86
CA LYS A 17 -5.93 -17.14 10.17
C LYS A 17 -4.61 -16.68 10.82
N CYS A 18 -3.53 -17.45 10.68
CA CYS A 18 -2.22 -17.09 11.24
C CYS A 18 -1.55 -15.90 10.53
N GLU A 19 -1.92 -15.61 9.28
CA GLU A 19 -1.34 -14.54 8.46
C GLU A 19 -2.19 -13.26 8.50
N GLN A 20 -3.46 -13.35 8.91
CA GLN A 20 -4.39 -12.22 8.96
C GLN A 20 -3.92 -11.06 9.86
N ALA A 21 -3.07 -11.34 10.85
CA ALA A 21 -2.49 -10.30 11.71
C ALA A 21 -1.57 -9.32 10.94
N ASN A 22 -1.13 -9.68 9.73
CA ASN A 22 -0.33 -8.82 8.87
C ASN A 22 -1.18 -7.89 7.98
N TYR A 23 -2.50 -7.91 8.11
CA TYR A 23 -3.44 -7.13 7.30
C TYR A 23 -4.51 -6.48 8.19
N GLY A 24 -4.81 -5.21 7.90
CA GLY A 24 -5.93 -4.47 8.51
C GLY A 24 -7.27 -4.85 7.90
N GLU A 25 -8.36 -4.37 8.48
CA GLU A 25 -9.70 -4.43 7.90
C GLU A 25 -9.79 -3.66 6.56
N PRO A 26 -10.83 -3.89 5.73
CA PRO A 26 -10.92 -3.29 4.39
C PRO A 26 -10.81 -1.77 4.33
N ASP A 27 -11.31 -1.08 5.35
CA ASP A 27 -11.33 0.37 5.51
C ASP A 27 -10.15 0.90 6.33
N GLU A 28 -9.23 0.03 6.76
CA GLU A 28 -8.01 0.42 7.46
C GLU A 28 -6.85 0.64 6.49
N VAL A 29 -6.10 1.72 6.73
CA VAL A 29 -4.86 2.02 6.00
C VAL A 29 -3.84 0.90 6.25
N GLN A 30 -3.37 0.28 5.17
CA GLN A 30 -2.38 -0.79 5.19
C GLN A 30 -0.96 -0.24 5.15
N PHE A 31 -0.72 0.75 4.30
CA PHE A 31 0.56 1.46 4.26
C PHE A 31 0.42 2.91 3.80
N GLU A 32 1.38 3.72 4.20
CA GLU A 32 1.58 5.11 3.81
C GLU A 32 2.69 5.18 2.76
N MET A 33 2.56 6.11 1.82
CA MET A 33 3.55 6.35 0.77
C MET A 33 3.91 7.84 0.68
N CYS A 34 5.14 8.12 0.27
CA CYS A 34 5.61 9.46 -0.03
C CYS A 34 6.48 9.43 -1.29
N GLU A 35 6.02 10.04 -2.37
CA GLU A 35 6.79 10.22 -3.60
C GLU A 35 7.52 11.57 -3.57
N PHE A 36 8.84 11.48 -3.63
CA PHE A 36 9.74 12.63 -3.60
C PHE A 36 9.87 13.25 -4.99
N THR A 37 10.38 14.49 -5.04
CA THR A 37 10.53 15.22 -6.31
C THR A 37 11.58 14.63 -7.25
N ASP A 38 12.42 13.72 -6.76
CA ASP A 38 13.39 12.97 -7.55
C ASP A 38 12.82 11.63 -8.08
N GLY A 39 11.54 11.35 -7.83
CA GLY A 39 10.85 10.13 -8.27
C GLY A 39 10.95 8.94 -7.32
N ARG A 40 11.83 9.02 -6.31
CA ARG A 40 11.93 7.97 -5.28
C ARG A 40 10.70 7.93 -4.40
N VAL A 41 10.42 6.78 -3.80
CA VAL A 41 9.26 6.57 -2.94
C VAL A 41 9.64 5.94 -1.61
N ALA A 42 9.20 6.53 -0.51
CA ALA A 42 9.19 5.85 0.79
C ALA A 42 7.83 5.17 1.01
N GLN A 43 7.85 3.94 1.52
CA GLN A 43 6.65 3.19 1.89
C GLN A 43 6.77 2.71 3.34
N ARG A 44 5.69 2.88 4.12
CA ARG A 44 5.62 2.45 5.51
C ARG A 44 4.37 1.62 5.77
N TRP A 45 4.53 0.40 6.28
CA TRP A 45 3.41 -0.43 6.69
C TRP A 45 2.83 0.02 8.03
N ARG A 46 1.50 0.01 8.13
CA ARG A 46 0.74 0.26 9.36
C ARG A 46 0.32 -1.03 10.06
N VAL A 47 0.46 -2.14 9.36
CA VAL A 47 0.09 -3.51 9.75
C VAL A 47 1.32 -4.40 9.91
N GLY A 48 1.16 -5.57 10.55
CA GLY A 48 2.26 -6.50 10.80
C GLY A 48 3.42 -5.85 11.56
N ALA A 49 4.65 -6.06 11.07
CA ALA A 49 5.88 -5.56 11.69
C ALA A 49 6.09 -4.03 11.55
N ARG A 50 5.22 -3.33 10.80
CA ARG A 50 5.31 -1.87 10.57
C ARG A 50 6.67 -1.41 10.01
N SER A 51 7.22 -2.19 9.09
CA SER A 51 8.47 -1.88 8.39
C SER A 51 8.36 -0.61 7.55
N CYS A 52 9.53 -0.10 7.14
CA CYS A 52 9.66 1.01 6.21
C CYS A 52 10.69 0.64 5.15
N VAL A 53 10.47 1.04 3.90
CA VAL A 53 11.34 0.74 2.75
C VAL A 53 11.40 1.94 1.81
N TRP A 54 12.48 2.00 1.04
CA TRP A 54 12.70 2.97 -0.03
C TRP A 54 12.71 2.28 -1.38
N TRP A 55 12.10 2.92 -2.37
CA TRP A 55 12.02 2.50 -3.76
C TRP A 55 12.65 3.57 -4.65
N ASP A 56 13.29 3.12 -5.73
CA ASP A 56 13.85 4.02 -6.73
C ASP A 56 12.75 4.71 -7.56
N SER A 57 11.58 4.08 -7.71
CA SER A 57 10.43 4.63 -8.42
C SER A 57 9.09 4.14 -7.85
N LEU A 58 8.01 4.88 -8.15
CA LEU A 58 6.64 4.45 -7.87
C LEU A 58 6.26 3.19 -8.68
N GLU A 59 6.77 3.07 -9.90
CA GLU A 59 6.53 1.93 -10.79
C GLU A 59 7.04 0.62 -10.18
N ASP A 60 8.24 0.62 -9.59
CA ASP A 60 8.81 -0.57 -8.93
C ASP A 60 7.97 -0.99 -7.73
N LEU A 61 7.59 -0.02 -6.89
CA LEU A 61 6.69 -0.26 -5.76
C LEU A 61 5.36 -0.86 -6.24
N TYR A 62 4.83 -0.32 -7.34
CA TYR A 62 3.58 -0.78 -7.90
C TYR A 62 3.69 -2.20 -8.45
N ALA A 63 4.71 -2.49 -9.24
CA ALA A 63 4.94 -3.82 -9.79
C ALA A 63 5.12 -4.90 -8.71
N ILE A 64 5.82 -4.58 -7.62
CA ILE A 64 6.21 -5.58 -6.60
C ILE A 64 5.16 -5.71 -5.49
N HIS A 65 4.62 -4.60 -5.00
CA HIS A 65 3.70 -4.64 -3.89
C HIS A 65 2.26 -4.42 -4.30
N VAL A 66 1.95 -3.46 -5.18
CA VAL A 66 0.56 -3.09 -5.50
C VAL A 66 -0.09 -4.07 -6.48
N TYR A 67 0.39 -4.09 -7.72
CA TYR A 67 -0.13 -4.87 -8.84
C TYR A 67 0.22 -6.36 -8.79
N ALA A 68 1.22 -6.77 -8.01
CA ALA A 68 1.54 -8.19 -7.82
C ALA A 68 0.39 -9.00 -7.18
N HIS A 69 -0.56 -8.32 -6.53
CA HIS A 69 -1.68 -8.92 -5.81
C HIS A 69 -3.01 -8.21 -6.15
N PRO A 70 -3.52 -8.34 -7.39
CA PRO A 70 -4.75 -7.68 -7.81
C PRO A 70 -5.97 -8.19 -7.04
N ASP A 71 -5.93 -9.44 -6.58
CA ASP A 71 -6.96 -10.07 -5.76
C ASP A 71 -7.16 -9.39 -4.40
N TYR A 72 -6.17 -8.65 -3.91
CA TYR A 72 -6.27 -7.98 -2.61
C TYR A 72 -7.21 -6.78 -2.60
N GLY A 73 -7.63 -6.29 -3.78
CA GLY A 73 -8.39 -5.05 -3.96
C GLY A 73 -7.61 -3.85 -3.45
N THR A 74 -7.15 -2.97 -4.34
CA THR A 74 -6.30 -1.86 -3.90
C THR A 74 -6.97 -0.53 -4.15
N ARG A 75 -6.99 0.31 -3.12
CA ARG A 75 -7.34 1.72 -3.24
C ARG A 75 -6.18 2.57 -2.77
N VAL A 76 -5.73 3.50 -3.61
CA VAL A 76 -4.70 4.48 -3.29
C VAL A 76 -5.36 5.86 -3.26
N GLU A 77 -5.28 6.54 -2.13
CA GLU A 77 -5.79 7.90 -1.97
C GLU A 77 -4.61 8.85 -1.83
N TRP A 78 -4.39 9.69 -2.84
CA TRP A 78 -3.33 10.69 -2.85
C TRP A 78 -3.74 12.00 -2.18
N SER A 79 -2.75 12.71 -1.64
CA SER A 79 -2.92 13.98 -0.92
C SER A 79 -3.48 15.11 -1.78
N ASP A 80 -3.44 14.99 -3.10
CA ASP A 80 -3.99 15.94 -4.07
C ASP A 80 -5.46 15.64 -4.43
N GLY A 81 -6.06 14.61 -3.82
CA GLY A 81 -7.44 14.19 -4.05
C GLY A 81 -7.59 13.19 -5.20
N TYR A 82 -6.51 12.78 -5.86
CA TYR A 82 -6.57 11.70 -6.84
C TYR A 82 -6.74 10.35 -6.14
N VAL A 83 -7.67 9.54 -6.64
CA VAL A 83 -7.96 8.20 -6.10
C VAL A 83 -7.79 7.18 -7.22
N GLU A 84 -7.02 6.14 -6.94
CA GLU A 84 -6.81 5.00 -7.83
C GLU A 84 -7.46 3.76 -7.21
N GLU A 85 -8.25 3.03 -7.99
CA GLU A 85 -8.84 1.74 -7.59
C GLU A 85 -8.45 0.67 -8.61
N LEU A 86 -7.99 -0.47 -8.09
CA LEU A 86 -7.39 -1.59 -8.82
C LEU A 86 -7.97 -2.93 -8.36
#